data_AF-A0A1H5K8Y5-F1
#
_entry.id   AF-A0A1H5K8Y5-F1
#
_cell.length_a   1.000
_cell.length_b   1.000
_cell.length_c   1.000
_cell.angle_alpha   90.00
_cell.angle_beta   90.00
_cell.angle_gamma   90.00
#
_symmetry.space_group_name_H-M   'P 1'
#
loop_
_entity.id
_entity.type
_entity.pdbx_description
1 polymer ?
#
loop_
_entity_poly.entity_id
_entity_poly.type
_entity_poly.pdbx_seq_one_letter_code
_entity_poly.pdbx_strand_id
1 'polypeptide(L)'
;MTRTIPLLHPLDDHGRLPRRPLDETSRLPQDVREAADALAAAAAKPQLSPAADIARHCHPHYLRAEPTAFGTVTFYFRAFTGRESRPEMPREAWDDPALTWKQKCELDSQYTVAQSLWSQGRLRIQAAPVLRRAAPLWQAWTTAQSELREAFEVFRHTSDGMWRAQLLRLTDAERAALDAARAWDAVAEELSLLAAEQRRDAGEEHELELETVARELGLDASDWVIRWPDDYTPRAYSWPHQTPLVRALTAEIEQQRERLMEVARLVGDHEPTPA
;
A
#
# COMPACT_ATOMS: atom_id res chain seq x y z
N MET A 1 -3.42 -16.90 1.97
CA MET A 1 -3.84 -17.39 0.63
C MET A 1 -4.24 -16.17 -0.18
N THR A 2 -3.36 -15.72 -1.08
CA THR A 2 -3.52 -14.50 -1.87
C THR A 2 -4.57 -14.72 -2.95
N ARG A 3 -5.73 -14.06 -2.84
CA ARG A 3 -6.74 -14.02 -3.90
C ARG A 3 -6.53 -12.74 -4.70
N THR A 4 -5.70 -12.83 -5.72
CA THR A 4 -5.53 -11.76 -6.71
C THR A 4 -6.83 -11.59 -7.49
N ILE A 5 -7.44 -10.41 -7.43
CA ILE A 5 -8.50 -10.00 -8.36
C ILE A 5 -7.78 -9.56 -9.64
N PRO A 6 -7.89 -10.27 -10.77
CA PRO A 6 -7.30 -9.79 -12.01
C PRO A 6 -8.12 -8.60 -12.52
N LEU A 7 -7.50 -7.42 -12.48
CA LEU A 7 -7.87 -6.34 -13.39
C LEU A 7 -7.49 -6.82 -14.81
N LEU A 8 -8.46 -6.98 -15.71
CA LEU A 8 -8.19 -7.00 -17.15
C LEU A 8 -7.42 -5.71 -17.49
N HIS A 9 -6.24 -5.65 -18.10
CA HIS A 9 -5.21 -6.57 -18.59
C HIS A 9 -3.96 -5.67 -18.80
N PRO A 10 -2.71 -6.08 -18.55
CA PRO A 10 -1.63 -5.73 -19.46
C PRO A 10 -1.57 -6.82 -20.54
N LEU A 11 -1.60 -6.39 -21.81
CA LEU A 11 -1.09 -7.24 -22.89
C LEU A 11 0.37 -7.57 -22.57
N ASP A 12 0.81 -8.80 -22.84
CA ASP A 12 2.24 -9.08 -22.81
C ASP A 12 2.94 -8.27 -23.93
N ASP A 13 4.22 -7.94 -23.74
CA ASP A 13 5.01 -7.11 -24.67
C ASP A 13 5.18 -7.73 -26.09
N HIS A 14 4.49 -8.84 -26.38
CA HIS A 14 4.61 -9.61 -27.62
C HIS A 14 3.28 -9.97 -28.31
N GLY A 15 2.12 -9.61 -27.78
CA GLY A 15 0.84 -9.68 -28.50
C GLY A 15 0.46 -11.07 -29.02
N ARG A 16 0.77 -12.15 -28.28
CA ARG A 16 0.42 -13.53 -28.69
C ARG A 16 -0.45 -14.21 -27.65
N LEU A 17 -1.60 -14.72 -28.09
CA LEU A 17 -2.44 -15.59 -27.26
C LEU A 17 -1.65 -16.87 -26.88
N PRO A 18 -1.74 -17.33 -25.62
CA PRO A 18 -1.10 -18.57 -25.21
C PRO A 18 -1.66 -19.75 -26.00
N ARG A 19 -0.77 -20.63 -26.49
CA ARG A 19 -1.14 -21.86 -27.19
C ARG A 19 -1.96 -22.75 -26.26
N ARG A 20 -3.12 -23.17 -26.77
CA ARG A 20 -4.03 -24.15 -26.14
C ARG A 20 -3.24 -25.42 -25.77
N PRO A 21 -3.29 -25.91 -24.52
CA PRO A 21 -2.69 -27.19 -24.16
C PRO A 21 -3.38 -28.29 -24.95
N LEU A 22 -2.59 -29.26 -25.42
CA LEU A 22 -3.12 -30.50 -26.00
C LEU A 22 -3.93 -31.25 -24.95
N ASP A 23 -5.08 -31.76 -25.37
CA ASP A 23 -6.10 -32.38 -24.52
C ASP A 23 -5.61 -33.74 -23.97
N GLU A 24 -5.04 -33.72 -22.76
CA GLU A 24 -4.50 -34.90 -22.06
C GLU A 24 -5.59 -35.86 -21.53
N THR A 25 -6.87 -35.50 -21.65
CA THR A 25 -7.99 -36.32 -21.14
C THR A 25 -8.15 -37.65 -21.89
N SER A 26 -7.57 -37.80 -23.08
CA SER A 26 -7.66 -39.02 -23.89
C SER A 26 -6.81 -40.20 -23.38
N ARG A 27 -5.97 -40.03 -22.35
CA ARG A 27 -5.13 -41.11 -21.79
C ARG A 27 -5.63 -41.67 -20.45
N LEU A 28 -6.76 -41.22 -19.94
CA LEU A 28 -7.30 -41.73 -18.68
C LEU A 28 -7.98 -43.10 -18.86
N PRO A 29 -7.80 -44.03 -17.91
CA PRO A 29 -8.57 -45.28 -17.83
C PRO A 29 -10.09 -45.04 -17.90
N GLN A 30 -10.82 -45.95 -18.55
CA GLN A 30 -12.25 -45.78 -18.86
C GLN A 30 -13.12 -45.61 -17.61
N ASP A 31 -12.77 -46.28 -16.52
CA ASP A 31 -13.41 -46.19 -15.20
C ASP A 31 -13.24 -44.80 -14.55
N VAL A 32 -12.09 -44.15 -14.75
CA VAL A 32 -11.85 -42.77 -14.27
C VAL A 32 -12.64 -41.75 -15.10
N ARG A 33 -12.80 -42.00 -16.40
CA ARG A 33 -13.65 -41.17 -17.27
C ARG A 33 -15.12 -41.32 -16.92
N GLU A 34 -15.60 -42.55 -16.71
CA GLU A 34 -16.99 -42.79 -16.29
C GLU A 34 -17.29 -42.19 -14.91
N ALA A 35 -16.33 -42.22 -13.98
CA ALA A 35 -16.46 -41.53 -12.70
C ALA A 35 -16.47 -40.00 -12.84
N ALA A 36 -15.63 -39.43 -13.72
CA ALA A 36 -15.61 -38.00 -14.00
C ALA A 36 -16.88 -37.52 -14.72
N ASP A 37 -17.39 -38.31 -15.67
CA ASP A 37 -18.64 -38.05 -16.39
C ASP A 37 -19.85 -38.22 -15.46
N ALA A 38 -19.83 -39.17 -14.52
CA ALA A 38 -20.85 -39.30 -13.48
C ALA A 38 -20.80 -38.13 -12.48
N LEU A 39 -19.61 -37.62 -12.14
CA LEU A 39 -19.45 -36.43 -11.31
C LEU A 39 -19.92 -35.17 -12.04
N ALA A 40 -19.63 -35.05 -13.35
CA ALA A 40 -20.08 -33.96 -14.21
C ALA A 40 -21.60 -34.02 -14.47
N ALA A 41 -22.17 -35.22 -14.61
CA ALA A 41 -23.62 -35.44 -14.76
C ALA A 41 -24.37 -35.20 -13.44
N ALA A 42 -23.76 -35.50 -12.29
CA ALA A 42 -24.29 -35.14 -10.97
C ALA A 42 -24.17 -33.62 -10.69
N ALA A 43 -23.18 -32.94 -11.30
CA ALA A 43 -23.08 -31.48 -11.28
C ALA A 43 -24.07 -30.80 -12.25
N ALA A 44 -24.60 -31.54 -13.23
CA ALA A 44 -25.59 -31.05 -14.19
C ALA A 44 -27.03 -31.17 -13.69
N LYS A 45 -27.37 -30.37 -12.66
CA LYS A 45 -28.64 -29.61 -12.49
C LYS A 45 -28.99 -29.39 -11.01
N PRO A 46 -28.61 -28.25 -10.42
CA PRO A 46 -29.57 -27.51 -9.62
C PRO A 46 -30.54 -26.83 -10.59
N GLN A 47 -31.81 -27.22 -10.55
CA GLN A 47 -32.89 -26.39 -11.09
C GLN A 47 -32.88 -25.06 -10.30
N LEU A 48 -32.24 -24.04 -10.88
CA LEU A 48 -32.37 -22.64 -10.48
C LEU A 48 -33.81 -22.17 -10.79
N SER A 49 -34.73 -22.44 -9.88
CA SER A 49 -35.95 -21.65 -9.71
C SER A 49 -35.62 -20.34 -8.97
N PRO A 50 -36.41 -19.29 -9.20
CA PRO A 50 -36.16 -18.27 -10.20
C PRO A 50 -34.99 -17.34 -9.81
N ALA A 51 -34.04 -17.13 -10.72
CA ALA A 51 -33.02 -16.08 -10.62
C ALA A 51 -33.60 -14.64 -10.61
N ALA A 52 -34.93 -14.48 -10.66
CA ALA A 52 -35.61 -13.22 -10.91
C ALA A 52 -35.77 -12.29 -9.69
N ASP A 53 -35.42 -12.71 -8.46
CA ASP A 53 -35.66 -11.87 -7.27
C ASP A 53 -34.39 -11.38 -6.54
N ILE A 54 -33.20 -11.87 -6.89
CA ILE A 54 -31.93 -11.33 -6.33
C ILE A 54 -31.56 -9.99 -6.98
N ALA A 55 -31.95 -9.78 -8.24
CA ALA A 55 -31.55 -8.63 -9.04
C ALA A 55 -31.99 -7.28 -8.46
N ARG A 56 -33.14 -7.24 -7.76
CA ARG A 56 -33.65 -6.02 -7.11
C ARG A 56 -32.75 -5.52 -5.96
N HIS A 57 -31.94 -6.42 -5.40
CA HIS A 57 -31.02 -6.16 -4.30
C HIS A 57 -29.57 -6.06 -4.75
N CYS A 58 -29.27 -6.26 -6.02
CA CYS A 58 -27.92 -6.12 -6.54
C CYS A 58 -27.45 -4.66 -6.46
N HIS A 59 -26.16 -4.47 -6.20
CA HIS A 59 -25.56 -3.14 -6.18
C HIS A 59 -25.83 -2.37 -7.50
N PRO A 60 -26.13 -1.05 -7.48
CA PRO A 60 -26.50 -0.29 -8.70
C PRO A 60 -25.47 -0.32 -9.84
N HIS A 61 -24.18 -0.50 -9.51
CA HIS A 61 -23.10 -0.61 -10.50
C HIS A 61 -22.89 -2.04 -11.01
N TYR A 62 -23.57 -3.04 -10.45
CA TYR A 62 -23.37 -4.43 -10.84
C TYR A 62 -23.77 -4.67 -12.30
N LEU A 63 -22.94 -5.44 -13.01
CA LEU A 63 -23.18 -5.81 -14.41
C LEU A 63 -23.50 -7.30 -14.53
N ARG A 64 -22.63 -8.15 -13.99
CA ARG A 64 -22.72 -9.62 -14.11
C ARG A 64 -21.75 -10.30 -13.14
N ALA A 65 -21.94 -11.60 -12.97
CA ALA A 65 -21.04 -12.47 -12.23
C ALA A 65 -20.68 -13.68 -13.08
N GLU A 66 -19.44 -14.16 -12.96
CA GLU A 66 -18.97 -15.37 -13.66
C GLU A 66 -18.29 -16.31 -12.67
N PRO A 67 -18.57 -17.63 -12.74
CA PRO A 67 -17.82 -18.61 -11.94
C PRO A 67 -16.39 -18.74 -12.48
N THR A 68 -15.44 -18.94 -11.58
CA THR A 68 -14.04 -19.25 -11.93
C THR A 68 -13.82 -20.76 -11.93
N ALA A 69 -12.70 -21.20 -12.51
CA ALA A 69 -12.29 -22.62 -12.53
C ALA A 69 -12.10 -23.22 -11.12
N PHE A 70 -11.97 -22.39 -10.08
CA PHE A 70 -11.76 -22.80 -8.70
C PHE A 70 -13.03 -22.74 -7.85
N GLY A 71 -14.20 -22.61 -8.48
CA GLY A 71 -15.49 -22.54 -7.78
C GLY A 71 -15.70 -21.23 -7.02
N THR A 72 -14.90 -20.19 -7.27
CA THR A 72 -15.18 -18.83 -6.80
C THR A 72 -16.03 -18.06 -7.82
N VAL A 73 -16.57 -16.92 -7.44
CA VAL A 73 -17.33 -16.05 -8.33
C VAL A 73 -16.59 -14.73 -8.51
N THR A 74 -16.44 -14.29 -9.75
CA THR A 74 -15.93 -12.96 -10.11
C THR A 74 -17.11 -12.05 -10.44
N PHE A 75 -17.23 -10.95 -9.71
CA PHE A 75 -18.25 -9.93 -9.94
C PHE A 75 -17.70 -8.80 -10.81
N TYR A 76 -18.49 -8.36 -11.79
CA TYR A 76 -18.15 -7.26 -12.68
C TYR A 76 -19.08 -6.07 -12.40
N PHE A 77 -18.49 -4.88 -12.35
CA PHE A 77 -19.19 -3.63 -12.06
C PHE A 77 -18.87 -2.56 -13.10
N ARG A 78 -19.72 -1.55 -13.21
CA ARG A 78 -19.34 -0.24 -13.75
C ARG A 78 -18.23 0.36 -12.88
N ALA A 79 -17.38 1.19 -13.47
CA ALA A 79 -16.30 1.85 -12.76
C ALA A 79 -16.85 2.68 -11.58
N PHE A 80 -16.23 2.54 -10.41
CA PHE A 80 -16.49 3.39 -9.26
C PHE A 80 -15.60 4.63 -9.34
N THR A 81 -16.18 5.79 -9.11
CA THR A 81 -15.41 7.05 -9.04
C THR A 81 -14.81 7.26 -7.66
N GLY A 82 -15.34 6.63 -6.61
CA GLY A 82 -14.96 6.87 -5.22
C GLY A 82 -15.64 8.09 -4.61
N ARG A 83 -16.53 8.76 -5.35
CA ARG A 83 -17.37 9.88 -4.87
C ARG A 83 -18.77 9.43 -4.49
N GLU A 84 -19.15 8.21 -4.89
CA GLU A 84 -20.42 7.61 -4.51
C GLU A 84 -20.46 7.36 -2.99
N SER A 85 -21.66 7.13 -2.46
CA SER A 85 -21.80 6.61 -1.10
C SER A 85 -21.11 5.26 -0.96
N ARG A 86 -20.59 4.96 0.23
CA ARG A 86 -20.02 3.65 0.57
C ARG A 86 -21.04 2.56 0.20
N PRO A 87 -20.67 1.56 -0.61
CA PRO A 87 -21.52 0.41 -0.87
C PRO A 87 -21.80 -0.34 0.43
N GLU A 88 -23.07 -0.40 0.81
CA GLU A 88 -23.54 -1.17 1.96
C GLU A 88 -24.72 -2.03 1.52
N MET A 89 -24.71 -3.29 1.93
CA MET A 89 -25.81 -4.20 1.61
C MET A 89 -27.09 -3.69 2.30
N PRO A 90 -28.18 -3.41 1.57
CA PRO A 90 -29.42 -2.93 2.16
C PRO A 90 -29.94 -3.91 3.20
N ARG A 91 -30.41 -3.38 4.34
CA ARG A 91 -30.97 -4.22 5.41
C ARG A 91 -32.18 -5.01 4.92
N GLU A 92 -32.95 -4.43 4.00
CA GLU A 92 -34.10 -5.05 3.36
C GLU A 92 -33.74 -6.36 2.66
N ALA A 93 -32.51 -6.50 2.14
CA ALA A 93 -32.05 -7.75 1.53
C ALA A 93 -31.81 -8.86 2.58
N TRP A 94 -31.38 -8.50 3.79
CA TRP A 94 -31.24 -9.44 4.90
C TRP A 94 -32.58 -9.91 5.45
N ASP A 95 -33.55 -9.01 5.50
CA ASP A 95 -34.88 -9.27 6.04
C ASP A 95 -35.83 -9.92 5.01
N ASP A 96 -35.45 -9.95 3.73
CA ASP A 96 -36.25 -10.53 2.65
C ASP A 96 -36.41 -12.06 2.82
N PRO A 97 -37.65 -12.57 3.04
CA PRO A 97 -37.90 -14.00 3.18
C PRO A 97 -37.86 -14.75 1.83
N ALA A 98 -37.91 -14.03 0.70
CA ALA A 98 -37.82 -14.64 -0.63
C ALA A 98 -36.38 -15.05 -0.98
N LEU A 99 -35.37 -14.48 -0.30
CA LEU A 99 -33.96 -14.82 -0.50
C LEU A 99 -33.53 -15.98 0.40
N THR A 100 -32.92 -16.99 -0.21
CA THR A 100 -32.21 -18.05 0.53
C THR A 100 -30.96 -17.50 1.21
N TRP A 101 -30.49 -18.17 2.26
CA TRP A 101 -29.21 -17.82 2.92
C TRP A 101 -28.04 -17.75 1.93
N LYS A 102 -27.96 -18.69 0.99
CA LYS A 102 -26.91 -18.70 -0.04
C LYS A 102 -26.93 -17.45 -0.91
N GLN A 103 -28.11 -16.99 -1.32
CA GLN A 103 -28.25 -15.75 -2.10
C GLN A 103 -27.89 -14.51 -1.28
N LYS A 104 -28.20 -14.49 0.02
CA LYS A 104 -27.77 -13.40 0.92
C LYS A 104 -26.25 -13.35 1.05
N CYS A 105 -25.58 -14.49 1.21
CA CYS A 105 -24.11 -14.55 1.20
C CYS A 105 -23.50 -14.13 -0.15
N GLU A 106 -24.16 -14.43 -1.27
CA GLU A 106 -23.73 -14.01 -2.60
C GLU A 106 -23.85 -12.47 -2.77
N LEU A 107 -24.95 -11.88 -2.32
CA LEU A 107 -25.10 -10.42 -2.25
C LEU A 107 -24.06 -9.79 -1.33
N ASP A 108 -23.83 -10.35 -0.14
CA ASP A 108 -22.82 -9.87 0.79
C ASP A 108 -21.41 -9.87 0.16
N SER A 109 -21.08 -10.95 -0.56
CA SER A 109 -19.83 -11.05 -1.32
C SER A 109 -19.76 -10.00 -2.44
N GLN A 110 -20.86 -9.79 -3.16
CA GLN A 110 -20.97 -8.76 -4.19
C GLN A 110 -20.73 -7.36 -3.60
N TYR A 111 -21.36 -7.03 -2.48
CA TYR A 111 -21.21 -5.73 -1.82
C TYR A 111 -19.81 -5.53 -1.23
N THR A 112 -19.19 -6.58 -0.71
CA THR A 112 -17.78 -6.54 -0.26
C THR A 112 -16.84 -6.17 -1.42
N VAL A 113 -17.01 -6.79 -2.60
CA VAL A 113 -16.21 -6.43 -3.79
C VAL A 113 -16.52 -5.01 -4.26
N ALA A 114 -17.79 -4.60 -4.26
CA ALA A 114 -18.17 -3.23 -4.61
C ALA A 114 -17.51 -2.19 -3.67
N GLN A 115 -17.52 -2.46 -2.37
CA GLN A 115 -16.91 -1.62 -1.34
C GLN A 115 -15.39 -1.53 -1.49
N SER A 116 -14.72 -2.63 -1.84
CA SER A 116 -13.30 -2.63 -2.21
C SER A 116 -13.04 -1.73 -3.42
N LEU A 117 -13.77 -1.88 -4.52
CA LEU A 117 -13.58 -1.06 -5.72
C LEU A 117 -13.86 0.42 -5.46
N TRP A 118 -14.89 0.73 -4.67
CA TRP A 118 -15.20 2.07 -4.23
C TRP A 118 -14.07 2.68 -3.38
N SER A 119 -13.55 1.96 -2.38
CA SER A 119 -12.51 2.47 -1.48
C SER A 119 -11.20 2.72 -2.23
N GLN A 120 -10.89 1.89 -3.23
CA GLN A 120 -9.76 2.11 -4.15
C GLN A 120 -9.96 3.38 -5.01
N GLY A 121 -11.16 3.60 -5.54
CA GLY A 121 -11.49 4.84 -6.27
C GLY A 121 -11.36 6.08 -5.37
N ARG A 122 -11.84 5.98 -4.13
CA ARG A 122 -11.75 7.06 -3.13
C ARG A 122 -10.29 7.36 -2.77
N LEU A 123 -9.47 6.32 -2.54
CA LEU A 123 -8.04 6.47 -2.26
C LEU A 123 -7.34 7.22 -3.39
N ARG A 124 -7.60 6.87 -4.66
CA ARG A 124 -7.02 7.60 -5.82
C ARG A 124 -7.34 9.08 -5.78
N ILE A 125 -8.59 9.46 -5.50
CA ILE A 125 -9.00 10.86 -5.42
C ILE A 125 -8.32 11.58 -4.26
N GLN A 126 -8.32 10.96 -3.08
CA GLN A 126 -7.83 11.60 -1.85
C GLN A 126 -6.30 11.64 -1.79
N ALA A 127 -5.61 10.58 -2.20
CA ALA A 127 -4.16 10.49 -2.19
C ALA A 127 -3.51 11.32 -3.30
N ALA A 128 -4.15 11.49 -4.47
CA ALA A 128 -3.54 12.21 -5.59
C ALA A 128 -3.00 13.62 -5.26
N PRO A 129 -3.74 14.54 -4.61
CA PRO A 129 -3.19 15.84 -4.22
C PRO A 129 -2.07 15.71 -3.18
N VAL A 130 -2.17 14.75 -2.25
CA VAL A 130 -1.16 14.53 -1.20
C VAL A 130 0.14 13.99 -1.80
N LEU A 131 0.07 13.01 -2.70
CA LEU A 131 1.20 12.44 -3.43
C LEU A 131 1.94 13.51 -4.25
N ARG A 132 1.22 14.40 -4.94
CA ARG A 132 1.84 15.52 -5.68
C ARG A 132 2.57 16.48 -4.76
N ARG A 133 2.06 16.74 -3.55
CA ARG A 133 2.74 17.55 -2.54
C ARG A 133 3.93 16.81 -1.91
N ALA A 134 3.84 15.50 -1.76
CA ALA A 134 4.89 14.67 -1.18
C ALA A 134 6.14 14.62 -2.06
N ALA A 135 5.99 14.55 -3.39
CA ALA A 135 7.12 14.43 -4.32
C ALA A 135 8.26 15.47 -4.11
N PRO A 136 8.00 16.79 -4.09
CA PRO A 136 9.06 17.77 -3.81
C PRO A 136 9.60 17.70 -2.37
N LEU A 137 8.81 17.24 -1.40
CA LEU A 137 9.26 17.06 -0.02
C LEU A 137 10.23 15.87 0.10
N TRP A 138 9.97 14.77 -0.61
CA TRP A 138 10.91 13.65 -0.68
C TRP A 138 12.25 14.09 -1.28
N GLN A 139 12.20 14.84 -2.38
CA GLN A 139 13.41 15.37 -3.02
C GLN A 139 14.19 16.32 -2.10
N ALA A 140 13.49 17.19 -1.36
CA ALA A 140 14.13 18.07 -0.38
C ALA A 140 14.79 17.26 0.74
N TRP A 141 14.12 16.21 1.25
CA TRP A 141 14.69 15.30 2.24
C TRP A 141 15.95 14.60 1.74
N THR A 142 15.91 13.96 0.57
CA THR A 142 17.07 13.22 0.03
C THR A 142 18.25 14.15 -0.26
N THR A 143 17.98 15.37 -0.74
CA THR A 143 19.01 16.41 -0.95
C THR A 143 19.64 16.82 0.38
N ALA A 144 18.84 17.20 1.38
CA ALA A 144 19.34 17.64 2.67
C ALA A 144 20.10 16.52 3.42
N GLN A 145 19.65 15.26 3.32
CA GLN A 145 20.38 14.11 3.86
C GLN A 145 21.75 13.93 3.19
N SER A 146 21.81 14.08 1.86
CA SER A 146 23.07 14.01 1.13
C SER A 146 24.03 15.12 1.54
N GLU A 147 23.55 16.36 1.64
CA GLU A 147 24.35 17.51 2.07
C GLU A 147 24.88 17.35 3.50
N LEU A 148 24.07 16.81 4.42
CA LEU A 148 24.52 16.49 5.77
C LEU A 148 25.65 15.46 5.76
N ARG A 149 25.50 14.38 4.99
CA ARG A 149 26.54 13.34 4.87
C ARG A 149 27.83 13.93 4.29
N GLU A 150 27.72 14.75 3.25
CA GLU A 150 28.86 15.45 2.67
C GLU A 150 29.52 16.40 3.69
N ALA A 151 28.73 17.14 4.47
CA ALA A 151 29.25 18.03 5.52
C ALA A 151 30.06 17.25 6.57
N PHE A 152 29.59 16.07 6.98
CA PHE A 152 30.33 15.16 7.87
C PHE A 152 31.62 14.64 7.23
N GLU A 153 31.59 14.22 5.96
CA GLU A 153 32.79 13.75 5.27
C GLU A 153 33.84 14.86 5.11
N VAL A 154 33.43 16.07 4.72
CA VAL A 154 34.34 17.24 4.64
C VAL A 154 34.91 17.59 6.01
N PHE A 155 34.09 17.51 7.06
CA PHE A 155 34.52 17.77 8.43
C PHE A 155 35.70 16.88 8.85
N ARG A 156 35.68 15.59 8.49
CA ARG A 156 36.77 14.65 8.80
C ARG A 156 38.11 15.00 8.17
N HIS A 157 38.11 15.80 7.10
CA HIS A 157 39.32 16.21 6.37
C HIS A 157 39.67 17.69 6.58
N THR A 158 38.95 18.39 7.45
CA THR A 158 39.15 19.82 7.69
C THR A 158 40.33 20.05 8.63
N SER A 159 41.29 20.89 8.21
CA SER A 159 42.40 21.33 9.06
C SER A 159 41.93 22.21 10.23
N ASP A 160 42.62 22.17 11.36
CA ASP A 160 42.29 22.89 12.61
C ASP A 160 41.93 24.37 12.43
N GLY A 161 42.61 25.08 11.53
CA GLY A 161 42.37 26.51 11.26
C GLY A 161 40.99 26.84 10.68
N MET A 162 40.26 25.84 10.17
CA MET A 162 38.94 25.98 9.54
C MET A 162 37.80 25.33 10.35
N TRP A 163 38.12 24.77 11.52
CA TRP A 163 37.18 24.01 12.36
C TRP A 163 35.88 24.75 12.65
N ARG A 164 35.95 26.01 13.09
CA ARG A 164 34.76 26.79 13.47
C ARG A 164 33.81 27.02 12.30
N ALA A 165 34.36 27.32 11.11
CA ALA A 165 33.55 27.51 9.91
C ALA A 165 32.87 26.21 9.49
N GLN A 166 33.56 25.07 9.64
CA GLN A 166 33.01 23.77 9.29
C GLN A 166 31.96 23.28 10.31
N LEU A 167 32.13 23.59 11.60
CA LEU A 167 31.11 23.31 12.63
C LEU A 167 29.80 24.08 12.38
N LEU A 168 29.89 25.34 11.93
CA LEU A 168 28.72 26.11 11.53
C LEU A 168 27.99 25.45 10.36
N ARG A 169 28.72 25.07 9.31
CA ARG A 169 28.16 24.37 8.14
C ARG A 169 27.49 23.05 8.51
N LEU A 170 28.12 22.27 9.40
CA LEU A 170 27.54 21.02 9.89
C LEU A 170 26.22 21.27 10.64
N THR A 171 26.20 22.27 11.52
CA THR A 171 24.99 22.65 12.28
C THR A 171 23.86 23.12 11.37
N ASP A 172 24.18 23.89 10.33
CA ASP A 172 23.21 24.33 9.33
C ASP A 172 22.66 23.16 8.51
N ALA A 173 23.52 22.22 8.10
CA ALA A 173 23.10 21.01 7.39
C ALA A 173 22.24 20.08 8.26
N GLU A 174 22.59 19.89 9.54
CA GLU A 174 21.78 19.11 10.49
C GLU A 174 20.37 19.72 10.63
N ARG A 175 20.28 21.05 10.77
CA ARG A 175 19.00 21.75 10.86
C ARG A 175 18.18 21.57 9.57
N ALA A 176 18.80 21.77 8.41
CA ALA A 176 18.13 21.60 7.12
C ALA A 176 17.59 20.16 6.94
N ALA A 177 18.39 19.14 7.26
CA ALA A 177 17.97 17.75 7.21
C ALA A 177 16.84 17.43 8.19
N LEU A 178 16.89 17.96 9.42
CA LEU A 178 15.83 17.78 10.41
C LEU A 178 14.50 18.42 9.97
N ASP A 179 14.55 19.63 9.43
CA ASP A 179 13.36 20.32 8.96
C ASP A 179 12.75 19.63 7.73
N ALA A 180 13.59 19.14 6.81
CA ALA A 180 13.13 18.34 5.67
C ALA A 180 12.54 16.98 6.09
N ALA A 181 13.16 16.29 7.06
CA ALA A 181 12.64 15.03 7.61
C ALA A 181 11.26 15.22 8.25
N ARG A 182 11.07 16.30 9.05
CA ARG A 182 9.77 16.64 9.66
C ARG A 182 8.71 16.93 8.60
N ALA A 183 9.06 17.70 7.58
CA ALA A 183 8.15 18.03 6.50
C ALA A 183 7.71 16.78 5.71
N TRP A 184 8.64 15.84 5.47
CA TRP A 184 8.33 14.54 4.90
C TRP A 184 7.44 13.71 5.82
N ASP A 185 7.82 13.53 7.09
CA ASP A 185 7.08 12.68 8.02
C ASP A 185 5.63 13.16 8.19
N ALA A 186 5.38 14.48 8.16
CA ALA A 186 4.03 15.04 8.20
C ALA A 186 3.17 14.63 6.98
N VAL A 187 3.70 14.71 5.76
CA VAL A 187 2.95 14.28 4.57
C VAL A 187 2.83 12.76 4.47
N ALA A 188 3.83 12.02 4.97
CA ALA A 188 3.81 10.57 5.05
C ALA A 188 2.75 10.07 6.05
N GLU A 189 2.55 10.77 7.16
CA GLU A 189 1.46 10.51 8.10
C GLU A 189 0.10 10.64 7.39
N GLU A 190 -0.15 11.73 6.65
CA GLU A 190 -1.39 11.91 5.89
C GLU A 190 -1.64 10.77 4.89
N LEU A 191 -0.60 10.37 4.15
CA LEU A 191 -0.70 9.24 3.22
C LEU A 191 -0.98 7.91 3.95
N SER A 192 -0.33 7.68 5.09
CA SER A 192 -0.53 6.47 5.90
C SER A 192 -1.96 6.36 6.42
N LEU A 193 -2.56 7.48 6.82
CA LEU A 193 -3.95 7.53 7.28
C LEU A 193 -4.93 7.19 6.14
N LEU A 194 -4.69 7.73 4.94
CA LEU A 194 -5.50 7.40 3.76
C LEU A 194 -5.42 5.91 3.40
N ALA A 195 -4.22 5.32 3.45
CA ALA A 195 -4.03 3.89 3.23
C ALA A 195 -4.73 3.05 4.31
N ALA A 196 -4.59 3.42 5.59
CA ALA A 196 -5.24 2.74 6.70
C ALA A 196 -6.78 2.81 6.62
N GLU A 197 -7.34 3.95 6.22
CA GLU A 197 -8.78 4.08 5.97
C GLU A 197 -9.25 3.17 4.83
N GLN A 198 -8.50 3.12 3.72
CA GLN A 198 -8.83 2.22 2.61
C GLN A 198 -8.77 0.76 3.05
N ARG A 199 -7.74 0.34 3.79
CA ARG A 199 -7.62 -1.03 4.32
C ARG A 199 -8.76 -1.38 5.27
N ARG A 200 -9.17 -0.45 6.14
CA ARG A 200 -10.33 -0.64 7.04
C ARG A 200 -11.61 -0.83 6.25
N ASP A 201 -11.79 -0.10 5.15
CA ASP A 201 -12.99 -0.17 4.33
C ASP A 201 -12.96 -1.35 3.35
N ALA A 202 -11.81 -1.79 2.86
CA ALA A 202 -11.70 -2.84 1.83
C ALA A 202 -11.39 -4.23 2.39
N GLY A 203 -10.76 -4.32 3.55
CA GLY A 203 -10.01 -5.50 3.97
C GLY A 203 -8.55 -5.44 3.49
N GLU A 204 -7.69 -6.17 4.17
CA GLU A 204 -6.24 -6.23 3.90
C GLU A 204 -5.94 -6.89 2.55
N GLU A 205 -6.73 -7.90 2.17
CA GLU A 205 -6.63 -8.62 0.89
C GLU A 205 -7.00 -7.80 -0.35
N HIS A 206 -7.55 -6.60 -0.13
CA HIS A 206 -8.08 -5.71 -1.16
C HIS A 206 -7.44 -4.32 -1.12
N GLU A 207 -6.33 -4.20 -0.40
CA GLU A 207 -5.52 -2.99 -0.30
C GLU A 207 -5.02 -2.56 -1.69
N LEU A 208 -5.16 -1.26 -1.98
CA LEU A 208 -4.50 -0.64 -3.13
C LEU A 208 -3.26 0.09 -2.63
N GLU A 209 -2.09 -0.39 -3.03
CA GLU A 209 -0.82 0.19 -2.64
C GLU A 209 -0.70 1.64 -3.14
N LEU A 210 -0.24 2.53 -2.25
CA LEU A 210 0.02 3.94 -2.59
C LEU A 210 1.01 4.09 -3.74
N GLU A 211 1.98 3.17 -3.87
CA GLU A 211 2.94 3.16 -4.98
C GLU A 211 2.23 2.98 -6.34
N THR A 212 1.18 2.17 -6.40
CA THR A 212 0.37 2.01 -7.61
C THR A 212 -0.33 3.32 -7.97
N VAL A 213 -0.90 4.02 -6.98
CA VAL A 213 -1.54 5.33 -7.19
C VAL A 213 -0.51 6.38 -7.62
N ALA A 214 0.69 6.38 -7.03
CA ALA A 214 1.78 7.28 -7.42
C ALA A 214 2.21 7.04 -8.88
N ARG A 215 2.36 5.77 -9.28
CA ARG A 215 2.71 5.37 -10.65
C ARG A 215 1.66 5.79 -11.67
N GLU A 216 0.37 5.64 -11.35
CA GLU A 216 -0.75 6.14 -12.17
C GLU A 216 -0.68 7.66 -12.39
N LEU A 217 -0.04 8.40 -11.48
CA LEU A 217 0.17 9.85 -11.57
C LEU A 217 1.51 10.24 -12.22
N GLY A 218 2.33 9.26 -12.64
CA GLY A 218 3.66 9.49 -13.18
C GLY A 218 4.70 9.90 -12.13
N LEU A 219 4.47 9.56 -10.86
CA LEU A 219 5.40 9.78 -9.77
C LEU A 219 6.15 8.48 -9.46
N ASP A 220 7.46 8.60 -9.25
CA ASP A 220 8.28 7.50 -8.73
C ASP A 220 8.30 7.56 -7.19
N ALA A 221 7.73 6.52 -6.57
CA ALA A 221 7.59 6.39 -5.13
C ALA A 221 8.25 5.13 -4.58
N SER A 222 9.10 4.44 -5.37
CA SER A 222 9.71 3.16 -4.96
C SER A 222 10.56 3.29 -3.68
N ASP A 223 11.20 4.44 -3.50
CA ASP A 223 12.11 4.69 -2.38
C ASP A 223 11.42 5.38 -1.19
N TRP A 224 10.13 5.75 -1.33
CA TRP A 224 9.43 6.52 -0.31
C TRP A 224 9.22 5.69 0.95
N VAL A 225 9.69 6.22 2.08
CA VAL A 225 9.51 5.57 3.37
C VAL A 225 8.23 6.09 4.03
N ILE A 226 7.15 5.31 3.88
CA ILE A 226 5.86 5.54 4.55
C ILE A 226 5.63 4.39 5.54
N ARG A 227 5.38 4.73 6.81
CA ARG A 227 5.13 3.77 7.89
C ARG A 227 3.64 3.69 8.21
N TRP A 228 3.26 2.83 9.16
CA TRP A 228 1.89 2.80 9.66
C TRP A 228 1.57 4.08 10.44
N PRO A 229 0.31 4.55 10.50
CA PRO A 229 -0.07 5.76 11.23
C PRO A 229 0.42 5.78 12.69
N ASP A 230 0.40 4.63 13.36
CA ASP A 230 0.87 4.48 14.74
C ASP A 230 2.35 4.84 14.96
N ASP A 231 3.17 4.81 13.90
CA ASP A 231 4.57 5.22 13.96
C ASP A 231 4.74 6.75 13.94
N TYR A 232 3.72 7.49 13.48
CA TYR A 232 3.70 8.95 13.44
C TYR A 232 3.00 9.55 14.67
N THR A 233 2.01 8.86 15.23
CA THR A 233 1.29 9.34 16.41
C THR A 233 2.06 9.11 17.72
N PRO A 234 2.11 10.09 18.63
CA PRO A 234 2.72 9.90 19.94
C PRO A 234 2.01 8.78 20.72
N ARG A 235 2.75 7.74 21.13
CA ARG A 235 2.21 6.77 22.10
C ARG A 235 2.30 7.38 23.50
N ALA A 236 1.26 7.17 24.32
CA ALA A 236 1.14 7.75 25.67
C ALA A 236 2.36 7.49 26.58
N TYR A 237 3.17 6.46 26.28
CA TYR A 237 4.33 6.05 27.07
C TYR A 237 5.68 6.23 26.35
N SER A 238 5.73 6.80 25.14
CA SER A 238 6.97 7.04 24.40
C SER A 238 7.34 8.53 24.46
N TRP A 239 8.04 8.93 25.51
CA TRP A 239 8.63 10.26 25.62
C TRP A 239 10.16 10.20 25.56
N PRO A 240 10.82 10.98 24.69
CA PRO A 240 10.26 11.81 23.61
C PRO A 240 9.82 10.98 22.39
N HIS A 241 8.66 11.30 21.81
CA HIS A 241 8.21 10.69 20.55
C HIS A 241 8.98 11.30 19.37
N GLN A 242 9.48 10.44 18.48
CA GLN A 242 10.15 10.85 17.25
C GLN A 242 9.50 10.15 16.07
N THR A 243 9.15 10.93 15.04
CA THR A 243 8.63 10.41 13.78
C THR A 243 9.71 9.61 13.04
N PRO A 244 9.33 8.72 12.10
CA PRO A 244 10.23 7.71 11.55
C PRO A 244 11.54 8.24 10.97
N LEU A 245 11.49 9.26 10.09
CA LEU A 245 12.72 9.83 9.52
C LEU A 245 13.48 10.68 10.51
N VAL A 246 12.80 11.45 11.37
CA VAL A 246 13.47 12.21 12.43
C VAL A 246 14.26 11.29 13.35
N ARG A 247 13.69 10.14 13.73
CA ARG A 247 14.36 9.12 14.53
C ARG A 247 15.56 8.53 13.81
N ALA A 248 15.41 8.17 12.54
CA ALA A 248 16.50 7.62 11.73
C ALA A 248 17.65 8.63 11.56
N LEU A 249 17.34 9.89 11.25
CA LEU A 249 18.30 10.97 11.12
C LEU A 249 19.02 11.27 12.43
N THR A 250 18.29 11.33 13.55
CA THR A 250 18.90 11.57 14.86
C THR A 250 19.89 10.47 15.20
N ALA A 251 19.52 9.20 14.96
CA ALA A 251 20.43 8.08 15.17
C ALA A 251 21.67 8.15 14.27
N GLU A 252 21.52 8.57 13.01
CA GLU A 252 22.64 8.79 12.09
C GLU A 252 23.58 9.90 12.60
N ILE A 253 23.03 11.05 13.01
CA ILE A 253 23.80 12.18 13.55
C ILE A 253 24.58 11.77 14.81
N GLU A 254 23.92 11.09 15.76
CA GLU A 254 24.57 10.66 17.00
C GLU A 254 25.69 9.65 16.73
N GLN A 255 25.48 8.68 15.82
CA GLN A 255 26.54 7.76 15.39
C GLN A 255 27.74 8.50 14.79
N GLN A 256 27.52 9.54 13.98
CA GLN A 256 28.61 10.34 13.42
C GLN A 256 29.36 11.13 14.50
N ARG A 257 28.65 11.71 15.46
CA ARG A 257 29.24 12.45 16.60
C ARG A 257 30.05 11.53 17.50
N GLU A 258 29.54 10.35 17.82
CA GLU A 258 30.27 9.34 18.59
C GLU A 258 31.60 8.98 17.92
N ARG A 259 31.57 8.76 16.60
CA ARG A 259 32.79 8.48 15.83
C ARG A 259 33.79 9.64 15.87
N LEU A 260 33.33 10.88 15.79
CA LEU A 260 34.20 12.06 15.91
C LEU A 260 34.82 12.17 17.31
N MET A 261 34.04 11.92 18.37
CA MET A 261 34.56 11.89 19.75
C MET A 261 35.58 10.77 19.96
N GLU A 262 35.36 9.59 19.38
CA GLU A 262 36.30 8.48 19.44
C GLU A 262 37.64 8.82 18.76
N VAL A 263 37.59 9.46 17.58
CA VAL A 263 38.81 9.91 16.88
C VAL A 263 39.55 10.96 17.71
N ALA A 264 38.87 11.97 18.23
CA ALA A 264 39.48 12.99 19.09
C ALA A 264 40.15 12.34 20.32
N ARG A 265 39.49 11.34 20.92
CA ARG A 265 40.04 10.59 22.04
C ARG A 265 41.32 9.83 21.67
N LEU A 266 41.36 9.19 20.50
CA LEU A 266 42.52 8.41 20.04
C LEU A 266 43.72 9.28 19.65
N VAL A 267 43.49 10.52 19.19
CA VAL A 267 44.55 11.47 18.81
C VAL A 267 45.18 12.16 20.02
N GLY A 268 44.57 12.02 21.21
CA GLY A 268 45.08 12.63 22.45
C GLY A 268 44.68 14.10 22.61
N ASP A 269 43.70 14.57 21.85
CA ASP A 269 43.00 15.84 22.11
C ASP A 269 42.12 15.65 23.34
N HIS A 270 42.73 15.68 24.53
CA HIS A 270 42.02 15.76 25.79
C HIS A 270 42.12 17.19 26.31
N GLU A 271 41.05 17.60 27.01
CA GLU A 271 40.83 18.95 27.54
C GLU A 271 42.09 19.65 28.05
N PRO A 272 42.24 20.97 27.83
CA PRO A 272 43.31 21.74 28.43
C PRO A 272 43.26 21.53 29.94
N THR A 273 44.32 20.96 30.50
CA THR A 273 44.51 20.84 31.94
C THR A 273 44.28 22.23 32.54
N PRO A 274 43.28 22.43 33.43
CA PRO A 274 43.10 23.71 34.08
C PRO A 274 44.39 24.01 34.87
N ALA A 275 45.01 25.14 34.55
CA ALA A 275 46.19 25.66 35.24
C ALA A 275 45.80 26.30 36.59
#